data_AF-A0A6M0EWN0-F1
#
_entry.id   AF-A0A6M0EWN0-F1
#
_cell.length_a   1.000
_cell.length_b   1.000
_cell.length_c   1.000
_cell.angle_alpha   90.00
_cell.angle_beta   90.00
_cell.angle_gamma   90.00
#
_symmetry.space_group_name_H-M   'P 1'
#
loop_
_entity.id
_entity.type
_entity.pdbx_description
1 polymer ?
#
loop_
_entity_poly.entity_id
_entity_poly.type
_entity_poly.pdbx_seq_one_letter_code
_entity_poly.pdbx_strand_id
1 'polypeptide(L)'
;MNDIIYKALMPGSSWERNLEGQGQFLGAKIFELSHYRLVIPEAESTTTIQTIQENQHVIIILYPDKATAEKSARFYHHWLRLFSYRHKVLWAYAQSRLLKQTIKNRYYEIEEDKQSISQNKTNYQQEKLSDLLRGVQDSIKAYTIELYQLEFQGGIIEINLSNYQKRLERIQERLPVVEEKTEDNLSFLDKFTKLVKDKYLLQIAKDSENLKRILKLQEDTINAVRSRVEVAKAQRDRNFQDAIAILGVGWTVASFVPSPDDLSETLILYNPPLSGELQEVNSPIYCPNRGSDSSSPAFSTPPASPGIGAFLICKSPEPWIKPAIEVTHKLSVALVAAALAWLLIRLWLGLVKLIPLIPKKK
;
A
#
# COMPACT_ATOMS: atom_id res chain seq x y z
N MET A 1 -9.06 34.10 3.77
CA MET A 1 -10.37 33.49 3.45
C MET A 1 -10.25 31.98 3.33
N ASN A 2 -9.34 31.47 2.49
CA ASN A 2 -9.20 30.02 2.25
C ASN A 2 -8.83 29.19 3.49
N ASP A 3 -7.90 29.69 4.31
CA ASP A 3 -7.52 29.04 5.58
C ASP A 3 -8.71 28.92 6.56
N ILE A 4 -9.57 29.93 6.63
CA ILE A 4 -10.77 29.91 7.49
C ILE A 4 -11.75 28.81 7.03
N ILE A 5 -11.98 28.69 5.72
CA ILE A 5 -12.84 27.65 5.14
C ILE A 5 -12.27 26.26 5.44
N TYR A 6 -10.96 26.09 5.25
CA TYR A 6 -10.31 24.81 5.48
C TYR A 6 -10.33 24.40 6.96
N LYS A 7 -10.04 25.31 7.88
CA LYS A 7 -10.15 25.07 9.34
C LYS A 7 -11.58 24.77 9.78
N ALA A 8 -12.58 25.37 9.13
CA ALA A 8 -13.99 25.06 9.41
C ALA A 8 -14.38 23.64 8.95
N LEU A 9 -13.85 23.18 7.81
CA LEU A 9 -14.07 21.82 7.30
C LEU A 9 -13.23 20.77 8.05
N MET A 10 -12.03 21.14 8.48
CA MET A 10 -11.03 20.25 9.10
C MET A 10 -10.41 20.94 10.32
N PRO A 11 -11.07 20.91 11.50
CA PRO A 11 -10.54 21.53 12.71
C PRO A 11 -9.16 20.98 13.08
N GLY A 12 -8.22 21.87 13.43
CA GLY A 12 -6.84 21.51 13.79
C GLY A 12 -5.90 21.29 12.59
N SER A 13 -6.39 21.37 11.35
CA SER A 13 -5.57 21.33 10.15
C SER A 13 -4.86 22.68 9.88
N SER A 14 -3.78 22.64 9.10
CA SER A 14 -3.06 23.84 8.64
C SER A 14 -3.10 23.91 7.12
N TRP A 15 -3.60 25.02 6.60
CA TRP A 15 -3.64 25.28 5.16
C TRP A 15 -2.24 25.22 4.57
N GLU A 16 -1.29 25.90 5.18
CA GLU A 16 0.09 26.03 4.70
C GLU A 16 0.78 24.67 4.61
N ARG A 17 0.59 23.81 5.62
CA ARG A 17 1.20 22.47 5.65
C ARG A 17 0.54 21.49 4.68
N ASN A 18 -0.76 21.63 4.44
CA ASN A 18 -1.53 20.65 3.69
C ASN A 18 -1.76 21.05 2.23
N LEU A 19 -1.44 22.29 1.82
CA LEU A 19 -1.59 22.74 0.44
C LEU A 19 -0.60 22.02 -0.48
N GLU A 20 -1.10 21.06 -1.25
CA GLU A 20 -0.32 20.29 -2.22
C GLU A 20 -0.23 21.01 -3.57
N GLY A 21 -1.29 21.74 -3.93
CA GLY A 21 -1.40 22.34 -5.25
C GLY A 21 -2.50 23.38 -5.36
N GLN A 22 -2.32 24.27 -6.32
CA GLN A 22 -3.31 25.26 -6.70
C GLN A 22 -3.30 25.44 -8.22
N GLY A 23 -4.42 25.90 -8.75
CA GLY A 23 -4.60 26.01 -10.19
C GLY A 23 -5.81 26.83 -10.60
N GLN A 24 -6.09 26.78 -11.89
CA GLN A 24 -7.29 27.36 -12.50
C GLN A 24 -8.07 26.29 -13.27
N PHE A 25 -9.39 26.38 -13.24
CA PHE A 25 -10.30 25.46 -13.93
C PHE A 25 -11.55 26.19 -14.39
N LEU A 26 -11.73 26.39 -15.70
CA LEU A 26 -12.87 27.15 -16.28
C LEU A 26 -13.02 28.54 -15.64
N GLY A 27 -11.92 29.25 -15.37
CA GLY A 27 -11.93 30.54 -14.68
C GLY A 27 -12.19 30.48 -13.16
N ALA A 28 -12.38 29.29 -12.58
CA ALA A 28 -12.43 29.07 -11.14
C ALA A 28 -11.03 28.84 -10.56
N LYS A 29 -10.79 29.28 -9.33
CA LYS A 29 -9.57 28.93 -8.58
C LYS A 29 -9.76 27.60 -7.89
N ILE A 30 -8.83 26.67 -8.07
CA ILE A 30 -8.84 25.35 -7.43
C ILE A 30 -7.64 25.18 -6.51
N PHE A 31 -7.87 24.54 -5.36
CA PHE A 31 -6.86 24.21 -4.37
C PHE A 31 -7.01 22.74 -3.96
N GLU A 32 -5.91 22.01 -3.91
CA GLU A 32 -5.83 20.66 -3.35
C GLU A 32 -5.11 20.71 -2.02
N LEU A 33 -5.79 20.25 -0.98
CA LEU A 33 -5.22 20.05 0.34
C LEU A 33 -5.22 18.56 0.68
N SER A 34 -4.06 18.03 1.05
CA SER A 34 -3.90 16.64 1.43
C SER A 34 -3.10 16.54 2.71
N HIS A 35 -3.53 15.65 3.59
CA HIS A 35 -2.75 15.17 4.72
C HIS A 35 -2.80 13.66 4.70
N TYR A 36 -1.74 13.04 4.19
CA TYR A 36 -1.60 11.60 4.13
C TYR A 36 -0.42 11.16 4.98
N ARG A 37 -0.69 10.35 5.99
CA ARG A 37 0.32 9.79 6.88
C ARG A 37 0.03 8.32 7.15
N LEU A 38 1.10 7.53 7.17
CA LEU A 38 1.08 6.16 7.67
C LEU A 38 1.80 6.09 9.00
N VAL A 39 1.14 5.56 10.02
CA VAL A 39 1.69 5.32 11.35
C VAL A 39 1.58 3.83 11.62
N ILE A 40 2.69 3.10 11.49
CA ILE A 40 2.72 1.66 11.74
C ILE A 40 3.28 1.47 13.15
N PRO A 41 2.47 1.04 14.13
CA PRO A 41 2.97 0.77 15.47
C PRO A 41 3.96 -0.40 15.45
N GLU A 42 5.01 -0.31 16.25
CA GLU A 42 6.05 -1.35 16.36
C GLU A 42 5.56 -2.62 17.09
N ALA A 43 4.45 -2.53 17.84
CA ALA A 43 3.94 -3.60 18.71
C ALA A 43 2.75 -4.37 18.12
N GLU A 44 2.60 -5.63 18.56
CA GLU A 44 1.65 -6.69 18.15
C GLU A 44 0.14 -6.37 18.31
N SER A 45 -0.25 -5.11 18.44
CA SER A 45 -1.66 -4.75 18.41
C SER A 45 -2.27 -5.06 17.04
N THR A 46 -3.54 -5.44 17.03
CA THR A 46 -4.32 -5.72 15.81
C THR A 46 -4.36 -4.49 14.92
N THR A 47 -3.42 -4.44 13.99
CA THR A 47 -3.19 -3.27 13.16
C THR A 47 -4.12 -3.31 11.96
N THR A 48 -5.05 -2.35 11.89
CA THR A 48 -5.96 -2.18 10.75
C THR A 48 -5.53 -0.99 9.89
N ILE A 49 -6.04 -0.90 8.67
CA ILE A 49 -5.80 0.29 7.81
C ILE A 49 -6.27 1.55 8.52
N GLN A 50 -7.44 1.49 9.16
CA GLN A 50 -8.08 2.63 9.79
C GLN A 50 -7.25 3.18 10.95
N THR A 51 -6.51 2.31 11.64
CA THR A 51 -5.63 2.71 12.74
C THR A 51 -4.29 3.24 12.28
N ILE A 52 -3.82 2.87 11.07
CA ILE A 52 -2.50 3.29 10.58
C ILE A 52 -2.54 4.41 9.54
N GLN A 53 -3.69 4.64 8.91
CA GLN A 53 -3.80 5.54 7.78
C GLN A 53 -4.59 6.78 8.16
N GLU A 54 -3.87 7.89 8.33
CA GLU A 54 -4.46 9.22 8.35
C GLU A 54 -4.52 9.71 6.90
N ASN A 55 -5.74 9.90 6.38
CA ASN A 55 -5.93 10.34 5.00
C ASN A 55 -7.06 11.37 4.92
N GLN A 56 -6.67 12.64 4.94
CA GLN A 56 -7.56 13.76 4.69
C GLN A 56 -7.25 14.33 3.32
N HIS A 57 -8.27 14.45 2.47
CA HIS A 57 -8.14 15.01 1.14
C HIS A 57 -9.31 15.93 0.85
N VAL A 58 -9.01 17.20 0.58
CA VAL A 58 -10.00 18.26 0.38
C VAL A 58 -9.66 19.01 -0.90
N ILE A 59 -10.67 19.19 -1.75
CA ILE A 59 -10.59 20.02 -2.95
C ILE A 59 -11.51 21.21 -2.74
N ILE A 60 -10.96 22.41 -2.85
CA ILE A 60 -11.72 23.66 -2.75
C ILE A 60 -11.69 24.32 -4.11
N ILE A 61 -12.87 24.58 -4.66
CA ILE A 61 -13.04 25.31 -5.92
C ILE A 61 -13.85 26.57 -5.65
N LEU A 62 -13.30 27.72 -5.97
CA LEU A 62 -13.91 29.03 -5.80
C LEU A 62 -14.34 29.59 -7.15
N TYR A 63 -15.65 29.71 -7.33
CA TYR A 63 -16.26 30.22 -8.56
C TYR A 63 -16.49 31.73 -8.43
N PRO A 64 -16.08 32.54 -9.42
CA PRO A 64 -16.30 33.99 -9.39
C PRO A 64 -17.78 34.36 -9.54
N ASP A 65 -18.55 33.54 -10.24
CA ASP A 65 -19.96 33.76 -10.52
C ASP A 65 -20.71 32.43 -10.72
N LYS A 66 -22.05 32.53 -10.78
CA LYS A 66 -22.95 31.39 -10.93
C LYS A 66 -22.77 30.67 -12.27
N ALA A 67 -22.52 31.40 -13.37
CA ALA A 67 -22.37 30.79 -14.69
C ALA A 67 -21.12 29.90 -14.74
N THR A 68 -20.02 30.37 -14.15
CA THR A 68 -18.77 29.59 -14.01
C THR A 68 -18.98 28.34 -13.15
N ALA A 69 -19.75 28.42 -12.07
CA ALA A 69 -20.12 27.27 -11.24
C ALA A 69 -20.96 26.23 -12.02
N GLU A 70 -21.96 26.67 -12.78
CA GLU A 70 -22.82 25.80 -13.59
C GLU A 70 -22.04 25.08 -14.71
N LYS A 71 -21.12 25.78 -15.39
CA LYS A 71 -20.20 25.17 -16.36
C LYS A 71 -19.34 24.08 -15.70
N SER A 72 -18.76 24.39 -14.55
CA SER A 72 -17.87 23.49 -13.80
C SER A 72 -18.58 22.25 -13.26
N ALA A 73 -19.86 22.36 -12.90
CA ALA A 73 -20.67 21.23 -12.44
C ALA A 73 -20.74 20.07 -13.45
N ARG A 74 -20.58 20.35 -14.76
CA ARG A 74 -20.52 19.34 -15.84
C ARG A 74 -19.35 18.36 -15.68
N PHE A 75 -18.37 18.69 -14.84
CA PHE A 75 -17.21 17.86 -14.53
C PHE A 75 -17.28 17.14 -13.18
N TYR A 76 -18.37 17.30 -12.42
CA TYR A 76 -18.53 16.69 -11.10
C TYR A 76 -18.21 15.19 -11.09
N HIS A 77 -18.75 14.43 -12.04
CA HIS A 77 -18.46 12.99 -12.16
C HIS A 77 -17.02 12.68 -12.54
N HIS A 78 -16.35 13.55 -13.29
CA HIS A 78 -14.93 13.38 -13.63
C HIS A 78 -14.06 13.58 -12.40
N TRP A 79 -14.32 14.63 -11.62
CA TRP A 79 -13.64 14.89 -10.35
C TRP A 79 -13.84 13.76 -9.35
N LEU A 80 -15.08 13.31 -9.15
CA LEU A 80 -15.39 12.21 -8.25
C LEU A 80 -14.62 10.94 -8.62
N ARG A 81 -14.61 10.59 -9.91
CA ARG A 81 -13.86 9.41 -10.39
C ARG A 81 -12.37 9.58 -10.21
N LEU A 82 -11.83 10.74 -10.60
CA LEU A 82 -10.41 11.06 -10.48
C LEU A 82 -9.92 10.83 -9.04
N PHE A 83 -10.57 11.46 -8.07
CA PHE A 83 -10.16 11.36 -6.67
C PHE A 83 -10.50 10.00 -6.05
N SER A 84 -11.49 9.27 -6.57
CA SER A 84 -11.69 7.87 -6.18
C SER A 84 -10.51 6.97 -6.57
N TYR A 85 -9.90 7.18 -7.74
CA TYR A 85 -8.71 6.44 -8.15
C TYR A 85 -7.50 6.81 -7.28
N ARG A 86 -7.32 8.10 -6.99
CA ARG A 86 -6.30 8.59 -6.02
C ARG A 86 -6.44 7.88 -4.68
N HIS A 87 -7.66 7.82 -4.14
CA HIS A 87 -7.91 7.16 -2.85
C HIS A 87 -7.62 5.65 -2.90
N LYS A 88 -8.00 4.95 -3.97
CA LYS A 88 -7.70 3.51 -4.15
C LYS A 88 -6.20 3.24 -4.21
N VAL A 89 -5.43 4.11 -4.86
CA VAL A 89 -3.95 4.01 -4.86
C VAL A 89 -3.40 4.16 -3.45
N LEU A 90 -3.81 5.19 -2.70
CA LEU A 90 -3.33 5.41 -1.32
C LEU A 90 -3.72 4.27 -0.37
N TRP A 91 -4.91 3.69 -0.55
CA TRP A 91 -5.37 2.53 0.20
C TRP A 91 -4.52 1.29 -0.09
N ALA A 92 -4.28 0.98 -1.36
CA ALA A 92 -3.45 -0.16 -1.75
C ALA A 92 -1.99 0.01 -1.29
N TYR A 93 -1.48 1.25 -1.30
CA TYR A 93 -0.18 1.55 -0.73
C TYR A 93 -0.15 1.30 0.79
N ALA A 94 -1.15 1.76 1.55
CA ALA A 94 -1.24 1.47 2.99
C ALA A 94 -1.28 -0.05 3.26
N GLN A 95 -2.05 -0.80 2.47
CA GLN A 95 -2.10 -2.26 2.53
C GLN A 95 -0.74 -2.91 2.29
N SER A 96 0.02 -2.41 1.31
CA SER A 96 1.36 -2.91 1.04
C SER A 96 2.31 -2.73 2.25
N ARG A 97 2.09 -1.71 3.09
CA ARG A 97 2.93 -1.47 4.27
C ARG A 97 2.57 -2.39 5.42
N LEU A 98 1.29 -2.67 5.61
CA LEU A 98 0.84 -3.69 6.56
C LEU A 98 1.37 -5.08 6.17
N LEU A 99 1.23 -5.46 4.90
CA LEU A 99 1.73 -6.74 4.42
C LEU A 99 3.24 -6.87 4.62
N LYS A 100 4.02 -5.80 4.37
CA LYS A 100 5.46 -5.80 4.66
C LYS A 100 5.74 -6.08 6.15
N GLN A 101 5.00 -5.46 7.06
CA GLN A 101 5.16 -5.71 8.49
C GLN A 101 4.77 -7.14 8.86
N THR A 102 3.68 -7.67 8.32
CA THR A 102 3.27 -9.06 8.55
C THR A 102 4.35 -10.05 8.08
N ILE A 103 4.89 -9.84 6.87
CA ILE A 103 5.95 -10.69 6.32
C ILE A 103 7.23 -10.59 7.18
N LYS A 104 7.54 -9.40 7.71
CA LYS A 104 8.67 -9.22 8.65
C LYS A 104 8.44 -10.03 9.94
N ASN A 105 7.24 -10.01 10.49
CA ASN A 105 6.90 -10.80 11.68
C ASN A 105 6.98 -12.31 11.40
N ARG A 106 6.49 -12.78 10.24
CA ARG A 106 6.66 -14.17 9.78
C ARG A 106 8.12 -14.59 9.70
N TYR A 107 8.98 -13.69 9.23
CA TYR A 107 10.41 -13.96 9.21
C TYR A 107 10.96 -14.19 10.64
N TYR A 108 10.56 -13.38 11.61
CA TYR A 108 10.95 -13.59 13.01
C TYR A 108 10.42 -14.90 13.59
N GLU A 109 9.16 -15.27 13.31
CA GLU A 109 8.59 -16.58 13.69
C GLU A 109 9.45 -17.73 13.13
N ILE A 110 9.85 -17.66 11.85
CA ILE A 110 10.72 -18.65 11.22
C ILE A 110 12.10 -18.69 11.91
N GLU A 111 12.69 -17.55 12.26
CA GLU A 111 13.98 -17.50 12.96
C GLU A 111 13.90 -18.05 14.39
N GLU A 112 12.81 -17.82 15.11
CA GLU A 112 12.59 -18.38 16.46
C GLU A 112 12.41 -19.91 16.42
N ASP A 113 11.59 -20.41 15.49
CA ASP A 113 11.40 -21.85 15.25
C ASP A 113 12.74 -22.54 14.96
N LYS A 114 13.58 -21.89 14.16
CA LYS A 114 14.94 -22.36 13.84
C LYS A 114 15.85 -22.37 15.05
N GLN A 115 15.88 -21.29 15.85
CA GLN A 115 16.71 -21.22 17.04
C GLN A 115 16.40 -22.36 18.01
N SER A 116 15.11 -22.68 18.15
CA SER A 116 14.63 -23.80 18.97
C SER A 116 15.18 -25.16 18.54
N ILE A 117 15.46 -25.37 17.25
CA ILE A 117 16.11 -26.59 16.74
C ILE A 117 17.59 -26.63 17.14
N SER A 118 18.26 -25.48 17.02
CA SER A 118 19.71 -25.33 17.20
C SER A 118 20.17 -25.57 18.64
N GLN A 119 19.32 -25.24 19.62
CA GLN A 119 19.66 -25.29 21.05
C GLN A 119 19.36 -26.66 21.69
N ASN A 120 18.51 -27.47 21.08
CA ASN A 120 18.08 -28.77 21.61
C ASN A 120 18.93 -29.95 21.06
N LYS A 121 20.26 -29.78 20.95
CA LYS A 121 21.19 -30.71 20.28
C LYS A 121 21.25 -32.14 20.87
N THR A 122 20.78 -32.36 22.08
CA THR A 122 21.07 -33.59 22.84
C THR A 122 19.93 -34.58 22.96
N ASN A 123 18.70 -34.28 22.51
CA ASN A 123 17.56 -35.19 22.77
C ASN A 123 16.39 -35.13 21.76
N TYR A 124 16.64 -34.83 20.49
CA TYR A 124 15.58 -34.89 19.48
C TYR A 124 15.25 -36.34 19.11
N GLN A 125 14.08 -36.80 19.52
CA GLN A 125 13.40 -37.92 18.89
C GLN A 125 13.01 -37.52 17.46
N GLN A 126 13.21 -38.44 16.51
CA GLN A 126 12.99 -38.24 15.07
C GLN A 126 11.61 -37.67 14.70
N GLU A 127 10.58 -37.94 15.51
CA GLU A 127 9.23 -37.39 15.34
C GLU A 127 9.17 -35.87 15.59
N LYS A 128 9.84 -35.39 16.65
CA LYS A 128 9.83 -33.97 17.05
C LYS A 128 10.53 -33.06 16.03
N LEU A 129 11.56 -33.55 15.33
CA LEU A 129 12.17 -32.82 14.21
C LEU A 129 11.24 -32.78 12.98
N SER A 130 10.51 -33.87 12.71
CA SER A 130 9.56 -33.94 11.60
C SER A 130 8.39 -32.97 11.79
N ASP A 131 7.86 -32.86 13.01
CA ASP A 131 6.78 -31.92 13.33
C ASP A 131 7.24 -30.47 13.21
N LEU A 132 8.46 -30.18 13.66
CA LEU A 132 9.01 -28.84 13.57
C LEU A 132 9.31 -28.43 12.11
N LEU A 133 9.84 -29.34 11.29
CA LEU A 133 10.02 -29.09 9.85
C LEU A 133 8.68 -28.85 9.13
N ARG A 134 7.60 -29.46 9.59
CA ARG A 134 6.24 -29.16 9.10
C ARG A 134 5.80 -27.75 9.51
N GLY A 135 6.03 -27.35 10.76
CA GLY A 135 5.76 -25.99 11.26
C GLY A 135 6.47 -24.92 10.41
N VAL A 136 7.78 -25.06 10.22
CA VAL A 136 8.55 -24.13 9.37
C VAL A 136 8.02 -24.10 7.93
N GLN A 137 7.63 -25.25 7.36
CA GLN A 137 7.06 -25.28 6.03
C GLN A 137 5.72 -24.53 5.94
N ASP A 138 4.89 -24.61 6.98
CA ASP A 138 3.62 -23.88 7.02
C ASP A 138 3.85 -22.37 7.16
N SER A 139 4.84 -21.94 7.96
CA SER A 139 5.28 -20.54 8.03
C SER A 139 5.82 -20.02 6.69
N ILE A 140 6.62 -20.82 5.98
CA ILE A 140 7.09 -20.49 4.61
C ILE A 140 5.91 -20.34 3.64
N LYS A 141 4.91 -21.23 3.68
CA LYS A 141 3.71 -21.10 2.82
C LYS A 141 2.96 -19.81 3.11
N ALA A 142 2.76 -19.47 4.39
CA ALA A 142 2.08 -18.24 4.80
C ALA A 142 2.85 -17.00 4.30
N TYR A 143 4.18 -16.99 4.49
CA TYR A 143 5.07 -15.95 3.96
C TYR A 143 4.89 -15.79 2.44
N THR A 144 4.90 -16.89 1.68
CA THR A 144 4.74 -16.87 0.21
C THR A 144 3.40 -16.27 -0.21
N ILE A 145 2.30 -16.62 0.48
CA ILE A 145 0.97 -16.06 0.21
C ILE A 145 0.96 -14.56 0.45
N GLU A 146 1.49 -14.11 1.59
CA GLU A 146 1.53 -12.68 1.97
C GLU A 146 2.43 -11.88 1.02
N LEU A 147 3.54 -12.46 0.57
CA LEU A 147 4.42 -11.87 -0.44
C LEU A 147 3.71 -11.69 -1.79
N TYR A 148 2.95 -12.69 -2.23
CA TYR A 148 2.13 -12.55 -3.43
C TYR A 148 1.07 -11.45 -3.26
N GLN A 149 0.45 -11.35 -2.08
CA GLN A 149 -0.50 -10.27 -1.78
C GLN A 149 0.17 -8.89 -1.81
N LEU A 150 1.43 -8.77 -1.36
CA LEU A 150 2.21 -7.53 -1.43
C LEU A 150 2.40 -7.09 -2.89
N GLU A 151 2.82 -8.02 -3.77
CA GLU A 151 2.97 -7.74 -5.20
C GLU A 151 1.65 -7.37 -5.86
N PHE A 152 0.57 -8.04 -5.46
CA PHE A 152 -0.76 -7.75 -5.95
C PHE A 152 -1.21 -6.32 -5.64
N GLN A 153 -0.81 -5.74 -4.49
CA GLN A 153 -1.07 -4.32 -4.20
C GLN A 153 -0.38 -3.39 -5.22
N GLY A 154 0.82 -3.74 -5.69
CA GLY A 154 1.50 -3.02 -6.76
C GLY A 154 0.65 -2.95 -8.03
N GLY A 155 0.10 -4.09 -8.46
CA GLY A 155 -0.81 -4.14 -9.62
C GLY A 155 -2.09 -3.32 -9.43
N ILE A 156 -2.67 -3.30 -8.22
CA ILE A 156 -3.82 -2.44 -7.91
C ILE A 156 -3.44 -0.96 -8.07
N ILE A 157 -2.26 -0.56 -7.60
CA ILE A 157 -1.77 0.81 -7.74
C ILE A 157 -1.60 1.17 -9.22
N GLU A 158 -0.96 0.32 -10.02
CA GLU A 158 -0.75 0.57 -11.45
C GLU A 158 -2.07 0.76 -12.21
N ILE A 159 -3.06 -0.10 -11.98
CA ILE A 159 -4.37 -0.01 -12.62
C ILE A 159 -5.07 1.30 -12.25
N ASN A 160 -5.08 1.64 -10.96
CA ASN A 160 -5.77 2.86 -10.51
C ASN A 160 -5.01 4.13 -10.89
N LEU A 161 -3.68 4.10 -10.93
CA LEU A 161 -2.86 5.20 -11.46
C LEU A 161 -3.14 5.41 -12.96
N SER A 162 -3.18 4.35 -13.76
CA SER A 162 -3.54 4.45 -15.18
C SER A 162 -4.93 5.05 -15.36
N ASN A 163 -5.90 4.62 -14.54
CA ASN A 163 -7.26 5.16 -14.57
C ASN A 163 -7.33 6.64 -14.14
N TYR A 164 -6.49 7.03 -13.18
CA TYR A 164 -6.32 8.42 -12.75
C TYR A 164 -5.79 9.28 -13.90
N GLN A 165 -4.69 8.89 -14.53
CA GLN A 165 -4.09 9.61 -15.66
C GLN A 165 -5.05 9.72 -16.85
N LYS A 166 -5.68 8.62 -17.26
CA LYS A 166 -6.72 8.62 -18.32
C LYS A 166 -7.93 9.49 -17.97
N ARG A 167 -8.21 9.71 -16.68
CA ARG A 167 -9.28 10.61 -16.25
C ARG A 167 -8.86 12.07 -16.35
N LEU A 168 -7.60 12.40 -16.03
CA LEU A 168 -7.04 13.74 -16.25
C LEU A 168 -7.06 14.10 -17.74
N GLU A 169 -6.58 13.21 -18.60
CA GLU A 169 -6.59 13.41 -20.06
C GLU A 169 -8.01 13.70 -20.55
N ARG A 170 -9.00 12.91 -20.13
CA ARG A 170 -10.41 13.14 -20.49
C ARG A 170 -10.99 14.46 -19.94
N ILE A 171 -10.49 14.96 -18.81
CA ILE A 171 -10.88 16.28 -18.31
C ILE A 171 -10.33 17.34 -19.27
N GLN A 172 -9.05 17.25 -19.62
CA GLN A 172 -8.37 18.17 -20.54
C GLN A 172 -9.01 18.17 -21.93
N GLU A 173 -9.29 17.00 -22.51
CA GLU A 173 -9.97 16.85 -23.81
C GLU A 173 -11.36 17.49 -23.83
N ARG A 174 -12.05 17.53 -22.69
CA ARG A 174 -13.43 18.05 -22.60
C ARG A 174 -13.48 19.55 -22.34
N LEU A 175 -12.40 20.16 -21.85
CA LEU A 175 -12.35 21.60 -21.57
C LEU A 175 -12.70 22.44 -22.81
N PRO A 176 -12.11 22.24 -24.00
CA PRO A 176 -12.41 23.03 -25.19
C PRO A 176 -13.86 22.90 -25.67
N VAL A 177 -14.52 21.76 -25.41
CA VAL A 177 -15.93 21.52 -25.75
C VAL A 177 -16.87 22.35 -24.86
N VAL A 178 -16.43 22.68 -23.65
CA VAL A 178 -17.22 23.46 -22.69
C VAL A 178 -16.92 24.95 -22.81
N GLU A 179 -15.68 25.31 -23.12
CA GLU A 179 -15.24 26.71 -23.24
C GLU A 179 -14.00 26.82 -24.13
N GLU A 180 -14.18 27.42 -25.31
CA GLU A 180 -13.20 27.48 -26.41
C GLU A 180 -11.90 28.23 -26.03
N LYS A 181 -11.99 29.20 -25.10
CA LYS A 181 -10.85 29.92 -24.52
C LYS A 181 -10.79 29.66 -23.03
N THR A 182 -10.11 28.60 -22.65
CA THR A 182 -9.98 28.18 -21.26
C THR A 182 -8.59 28.49 -20.72
N GLU A 183 -8.52 29.27 -19.63
CA GLU A 183 -7.36 29.21 -18.74
C GLU A 183 -7.55 28.01 -17.82
N ASP A 184 -6.82 26.93 -18.08
CA ASP A 184 -6.68 25.82 -17.15
C ASP A 184 -5.22 25.65 -16.73
N ASN A 185 -5.02 25.41 -15.44
CA ASN A 185 -3.74 25.03 -14.90
C ASN A 185 -3.97 23.93 -13.87
N LEU A 186 -4.07 22.70 -14.37
CA LEU A 186 -4.26 21.50 -13.55
C LEU A 186 -2.98 20.69 -13.37
N SER A 187 -1.82 21.23 -13.78
CA SER A 187 -0.51 20.56 -13.72
C SER A 187 -0.12 20.10 -12.31
N PHE A 188 -0.66 20.74 -11.26
CA PHE A 188 -0.42 20.32 -9.88
C PHE A 188 -0.94 18.89 -9.60
N LEU A 189 -1.95 18.41 -10.35
CA LEU A 189 -2.48 17.05 -10.22
C LEU A 189 -1.50 15.97 -10.67
N ASP A 190 -0.49 16.33 -11.47
CA ASP A 190 0.58 15.41 -11.91
C ASP A 190 1.58 15.10 -10.80
N LYS A 191 1.65 15.94 -9.75
CA LYS A 191 2.46 15.67 -8.56
C LYS A 191 2.09 14.32 -7.93
N PHE A 192 0.80 13.99 -7.89
CA PHE A 192 0.34 12.70 -7.39
C PHE A 192 0.85 11.55 -8.27
N THR A 193 0.75 11.68 -9.59
CA THR A 193 1.28 10.67 -10.52
C THR A 193 2.76 10.42 -10.29
N LYS A 194 3.54 11.49 -10.13
CA LYS A 194 4.97 11.43 -9.86
C LYS A 194 5.26 10.73 -8.53
N LEU A 195 4.58 11.14 -7.44
CA LEU A 195 4.70 10.51 -6.13
C LEU A 195 4.45 9.00 -6.18
N VAL A 196 3.40 8.56 -6.88
CA VAL A 196 3.05 7.14 -6.96
C VAL A 196 4.12 6.34 -7.71
N LYS A 197 4.64 6.87 -8.82
CA LYS A 197 5.69 6.21 -9.61
C LYS A 197 7.03 6.18 -8.87
N ASP A 198 7.47 7.35 -8.42
CA ASP A 198 8.82 7.56 -7.89
C ASP A 198 8.98 7.01 -6.48
N LYS A 199 7.88 6.87 -5.73
CA LYS A 199 7.90 6.36 -4.35
C LYS A 199 7.14 5.06 -4.20
N TYR A 200 5.82 5.05 -4.41
CA TYR A 200 4.99 3.92 -3.96
C TYR A 200 5.25 2.63 -4.74
N LEU A 201 5.24 2.70 -6.07
CA LEU A 201 5.51 1.54 -6.91
C LEU A 201 6.96 1.07 -6.76
N LEU A 202 7.91 2.01 -6.72
CA LEU A 202 9.33 1.69 -6.51
C LEU A 202 9.55 0.97 -5.17
N GLN A 203 8.96 1.46 -4.09
CA GLN A 203 9.09 0.84 -2.76
C GLN A 203 8.50 -0.56 -2.74
N ILE A 204 7.29 -0.77 -3.28
CA ILE A 204 6.68 -2.11 -3.32
C ILE A 204 7.54 -3.07 -4.14
N ALA A 205 8.02 -2.65 -5.31
CA ALA A 205 8.87 -3.49 -6.15
C ALA A 205 10.16 -3.90 -5.42
N LYS A 206 10.85 -2.96 -4.78
CA LYS A 206 12.09 -3.22 -4.05
C LYS A 206 11.87 -4.10 -2.82
N ASP A 207 10.79 -3.88 -2.09
CA ASP A 207 10.43 -4.72 -0.96
C ASP A 207 10.12 -6.15 -1.40
N SER A 208 9.32 -6.33 -2.45
CA SER A 208 9.01 -7.65 -2.98
C SER A 208 10.25 -8.38 -3.49
N GLU A 209 11.14 -7.70 -4.22
CA GLU A 209 12.43 -8.26 -4.66
C GLU A 209 13.28 -8.73 -3.48
N ASN A 210 13.41 -7.91 -2.43
CA ASN A 210 14.15 -8.25 -1.23
C ASN A 210 13.54 -9.45 -0.49
N LEU A 211 12.22 -9.41 -0.26
CA LEU A 211 11.50 -10.45 0.47
C LEU A 211 11.47 -11.79 -0.28
N LYS A 212 11.46 -11.77 -1.63
CA LYS A 212 11.64 -12.97 -2.46
C LYS A 212 13.02 -13.60 -2.29
N ARG A 213 14.08 -12.80 -2.21
CA ARG A 213 15.44 -13.31 -1.95
C ARG A 213 15.52 -13.98 -0.58
N ILE A 214 14.94 -13.36 0.45
CA ILE A 214 14.88 -13.92 1.79
C ILE A 214 14.12 -15.26 1.77
N LEU A 215 12.92 -15.29 1.17
CA LEU A 215 12.13 -16.52 1.03
C LEU A 215 12.93 -17.63 0.35
N LYS A 216 13.63 -17.33 -0.74
CA LYS A 216 14.41 -18.33 -1.48
C LYS A 216 15.49 -18.97 -0.62
N LEU A 217 16.21 -18.16 0.17
CA LEU A 217 17.20 -18.66 1.12
C LEU A 217 16.58 -19.59 2.18
N GLN A 218 15.39 -19.24 2.67
CA GLN A 218 14.65 -20.06 3.64
C GLN A 218 14.24 -21.41 3.04
N GLU A 219 13.66 -21.40 1.84
CA GLU A 219 13.27 -22.62 1.12
C GLU A 219 14.46 -23.54 0.84
N ASP A 220 15.57 -23.00 0.36
CA ASP A 220 16.76 -23.78 0.02
C ASP A 220 17.37 -24.43 1.27
N THR A 221 17.41 -23.69 2.39
CA THR A 221 17.88 -24.22 3.68
C THR A 221 16.99 -25.37 4.16
N ILE A 222 15.67 -25.19 4.15
CA ILE A 222 14.73 -26.22 4.63
C ILE A 222 14.70 -27.45 3.74
N ASN A 223 14.82 -27.28 2.42
CA ASN A 223 14.90 -28.40 1.49
C ASN A 223 16.16 -29.23 1.71
N ALA A 224 17.32 -28.60 1.91
CA ALA A 224 18.58 -29.30 2.21
C ALA A 224 18.48 -30.14 3.50
N VAL A 225 17.82 -29.59 4.52
CA VAL A 225 17.62 -30.26 5.81
C VAL A 225 16.68 -31.45 5.66
N ARG A 226 15.56 -31.29 4.95
CA ARG A 226 14.65 -32.40 4.64
C ARG A 226 15.36 -33.53 3.92
N SER A 227 16.13 -33.22 2.87
CA SER A 227 16.87 -34.23 2.12
C SER A 227 17.85 -35.00 3.00
N ARG A 228 18.58 -34.34 3.92
CA ARG A 228 19.47 -35.08 4.85
C ARG A 228 18.72 -35.91 5.87
N VAL A 229 17.57 -35.43 6.38
CA VAL A 229 16.73 -36.21 7.29
C VAL A 229 16.20 -37.47 6.60
N GLU A 230 15.76 -37.38 5.34
CA GLU A 230 15.29 -38.53 4.56
C GLU A 230 16.40 -39.58 4.36
N VAL A 231 17.63 -39.15 4.06
CA VAL A 231 18.81 -40.04 3.96
C VAL A 231 19.12 -40.70 5.30
N ALA A 232 19.14 -39.95 6.40
CA ALA A 232 19.39 -40.50 7.74
C ALA A 232 18.35 -41.55 8.15
N LYS A 233 17.06 -41.31 7.82
CA LYS A 233 15.97 -42.27 8.04
C LYS A 233 16.17 -43.56 7.25
N ALA A 234 16.55 -43.46 5.98
CA ALA A 234 16.80 -44.62 5.12
C ALA A 234 17.98 -45.48 5.59
N GLN A 235 19.00 -44.85 6.20
CA GLN A 235 20.23 -45.53 6.62
C GLN A 235 20.23 -46.01 8.08
N ARG A 236 19.20 -45.67 8.89
CA ARG A 236 19.16 -45.95 10.35
C ARG A 236 20.45 -45.49 11.08
N ASP A 237 20.98 -44.33 10.67
CA ASP A 237 22.39 -43.96 10.91
C ASP A 237 22.57 -42.66 11.72
N ARG A 238 23.79 -42.44 12.23
CA ARG A 238 24.27 -41.28 13.02
C ARG A 238 24.25 -39.95 12.25
N ASN A 239 23.91 -39.96 10.96
CA ASN A 239 23.81 -38.80 10.05
C ASN A 239 22.69 -37.80 10.44
N PHE A 240 21.91 -38.09 11.47
CA PHE A 240 20.94 -37.15 12.05
C PHE A 240 21.61 -35.88 12.59
N GLN A 241 22.82 -36.00 13.15
CA GLN A 241 23.60 -34.84 13.61
C GLN A 241 24.03 -33.94 12.44
N ASP A 242 24.26 -34.51 11.25
CA ASP A 242 24.60 -33.74 10.04
C ASP A 242 23.41 -32.95 9.48
N ALA A 243 22.18 -33.43 9.69
CA ALA A 243 20.97 -32.67 9.35
C ALA A 243 20.80 -31.46 10.29
N ILE A 244 21.04 -31.66 11.60
CA ILE A 244 21.10 -30.58 12.60
C ILE A 244 22.27 -29.63 12.30
N ALA A 245 23.39 -30.13 11.79
CA ALA A 245 24.54 -29.32 11.41
C ALA A 245 24.28 -28.45 10.17
N ILE A 246 23.54 -28.92 9.14
CA ILE A 246 23.14 -28.03 8.03
C ILE A 246 22.30 -26.88 8.55
N LEU A 247 21.33 -27.16 9.43
CA LEU A 247 20.56 -26.10 10.08
C LEU A 247 21.55 -25.10 10.69
N GLY A 248 22.51 -25.56 11.49
CA GLY A 248 23.54 -24.68 12.08
C GLY A 248 24.47 -23.92 11.11
N VAL A 249 24.87 -24.50 9.97
CA VAL A 249 25.86 -23.93 9.02
C VAL A 249 25.22 -23.11 7.90
N GLY A 250 23.99 -23.44 7.47
CA GLY A 250 23.23 -22.66 6.49
C GLY A 250 22.77 -21.29 7.01
N TRP A 251 23.03 -20.99 8.29
CA TRP A 251 22.59 -19.77 8.98
C TRP A 251 23.68 -18.72 9.19
N THR A 252 24.95 -18.98 8.88
CA THR A 252 25.97 -17.91 8.82
C THR A 252 25.85 -17.12 7.52
N VAL A 253 24.78 -16.36 7.35
CA VAL A 253 24.81 -15.17 6.45
C VAL A 253 25.39 -14.02 7.27
N ALA A 254 26.69 -14.11 7.55
CA ALA A 254 27.47 -13.03 8.15
C ALA A 254 27.88 -11.95 7.12
N SER A 255 27.23 -11.87 5.95
CA SER A 255 27.69 -10.99 4.87
C SER A 255 26.62 -10.33 3.99
N PHE A 256 25.31 -10.49 4.25
CA PHE A 256 24.27 -9.69 3.57
C PHE A 256 23.05 -9.31 4.43
N VAL A 257 23.10 -9.53 5.74
CA VAL A 257 22.12 -8.95 6.66
C VAL A 257 22.89 -7.89 7.46
N PRO A 258 22.74 -6.61 7.13
CA PRO A 258 23.14 -5.57 8.07
C PRO A 258 22.37 -5.85 9.38
N SER A 259 22.96 -5.57 10.54
CA SER A 259 22.33 -5.77 11.87
C SER A 259 20.84 -5.33 11.93
N PRO A 260 20.02 -5.73 12.91
CA PRO A 260 18.62 -5.27 13.00
C PRO A 260 18.45 -3.73 12.93
N ASP A 261 19.43 -2.96 13.44
CA ASP A 261 19.49 -1.49 13.34
C ASP A 261 19.82 -1.00 11.92
N ASP A 262 20.43 -1.88 11.14
CA ASP A 262 21.02 -1.66 9.84
C ASP A 262 20.10 -2.27 8.73
N LEU A 263 19.12 -3.12 9.09
CA LEU A 263 17.91 -3.40 8.31
C LEU A 263 16.94 -2.21 8.34
N SER A 264 16.92 -1.41 9.42
CA SER A 264 16.36 -0.06 9.34
C SER A 264 17.22 0.81 8.43
N GLU A 265 18.55 0.84 8.54
CA GLU A 265 19.38 1.74 7.70
C GLU A 265 19.40 1.39 6.19
N THR A 266 19.44 0.11 5.81
CA THR A 266 19.30 -0.33 4.40
C THR A 266 17.87 -0.19 3.86
N LEU A 267 16.85 -0.15 4.74
CA LEU A 267 15.49 0.29 4.39
C LEU A 267 15.32 1.83 4.47
N ILE A 268 16.25 2.57 5.10
CA ILE A 268 16.26 4.03 5.21
C ILE A 268 16.97 4.70 4.03
N LEU A 269 17.71 3.96 3.20
CA LEU A 269 18.27 4.50 1.94
C LEU A 269 17.23 4.90 0.89
N TYR A 270 15.92 4.75 1.19
CA TYR A 270 14.90 5.55 0.53
C TYR A 270 13.74 5.91 1.47
N ASN A 271 14.08 6.66 2.53
CA ASN A 271 13.12 7.53 3.20
C ASN A 271 13.26 8.94 2.60
N PRO A 272 12.57 9.30 1.50
CA PRO A 272 12.53 10.70 1.11
C PRO A 272 11.91 11.47 2.28
N PRO A 273 12.48 12.63 2.66
CA PRO A 273 12.05 13.36 3.84
C PRO A 273 10.53 13.54 3.80
N LEU A 274 9.86 13.05 4.85
CA LEU A 274 8.50 13.46 5.16
C LEU A 274 8.61 14.94 5.52
N SER A 275 8.12 15.79 4.61
CA SER A 275 8.28 17.26 4.53
C SER A 275 9.49 17.72 3.72
N GLY A 276 9.21 18.48 2.66
CA GLY A 276 10.18 19.43 2.13
C GLY A 276 10.29 20.58 3.12
N GLU A 277 11.17 20.44 4.12
CA GLU A 277 11.79 21.60 4.72
C GLU A 277 12.79 22.14 3.70
N LEU A 278 12.42 23.28 3.10
CA LEU A 278 13.40 24.15 2.47
C LEU A 278 14.37 24.57 3.56
N GLN A 279 15.62 24.11 3.48
CA GLN A 279 16.71 24.70 4.25
C GLN A 279 16.84 26.16 3.83
N GLU A 280 16.33 27.04 4.68
CA GLU A 280 16.53 28.48 4.59
C GLU A 280 18.01 28.76 4.89
N VAL A 281 18.74 29.14 3.84
CA VAL A 281 20.10 29.66 3.97
C VAL A 281 20.01 30.97 4.76
N ASN A 282 20.37 30.90 6.04
CA ASN A 282 20.49 32.06 6.91
C ASN A 282 21.54 33.05 6.36
N SER A 283 21.06 34.12 5.73
CA SER A 283 21.80 35.39 5.63
C SER A 283 21.12 36.39 6.56
N PRO A 284 21.83 37.03 7.50
CA PRO A 284 21.20 37.93 8.45
C PRO A 284 20.85 39.25 7.74
N ILE A 285 19.57 39.46 7.46
CA ILE A 285 19.04 40.79 7.13
C ILE A 285 18.69 41.49 8.44
N TYR A 286 19.56 42.45 8.78
CA TYR A 286 19.39 43.43 9.83
C TYR A 286 18.18 44.33 9.54
N CYS A 287 17.22 44.40 10.47
CA CYS A 287 16.22 45.46 10.52
C CYS A 287 16.01 45.92 11.98
N PRO A 288 15.98 47.24 12.25
CA PRO A 288 16.21 47.79 13.58
C PRO A 288 14.94 47.93 14.43
N ASN A 289 15.15 47.96 15.74
CA ASN A 289 14.20 48.19 16.81
C ASN A 289 13.25 49.37 16.59
N ARG A 290 11.97 49.16 16.93
CA ARG A 290 11.02 50.17 17.43
C ARG A 290 9.97 49.41 18.23
N GLY A 291 10.05 49.39 19.55
CA GLY A 291 9.54 50.48 20.39
C GLY A 291 8.32 49.95 21.09
N SER A 292 8.44 49.76 22.40
CA SER A 292 7.38 49.50 23.36
C SER A 292 6.15 50.36 23.09
N ASP A 293 4.95 49.79 23.18
CA ASP A 293 3.90 50.36 24.02
C ASP A 293 2.77 49.36 24.29
N SER A 294 2.41 49.36 25.56
CA SER A 294 1.35 48.64 26.23
C SER A 294 -0.02 49.25 25.95
N SER A 295 -1.03 48.43 25.65
CA SER A 295 -2.39 48.55 26.21
C SER A 295 -3.37 47.56 25.56
N SER A 296 -3.89 46.61 26.33
CA SER A 296 -5.19 45.97 26.07
C SER A 296 -6.31 47.02 26.19
N PRO A 297 -7.45 46.84 25.50
CA PRO A 297 -8.61 46.41 26.28
C PRO A 297 -9.61 45.49 25.56
N ALA A 298 -10.27 44.70 26.42
CA ALA A 298 -11.70 44.38 26.49
C ALA A 298 -12.48 43.89 25.26
N PHE A 299 -12.99 42.68 25.47
CA PHE A 299 -14.08 41.97 24.84
C PHE A 299 -15.35 42.82 24.63
N SER A 300 -15.87 42.87 23.41
CA SER A 300 -17.26 43.26 23.12
C SER A 300 -17.79 42.50 21.91
N THR A 301 -18.74 41.60 22.13
CA THR A 301 -19.52 40.90 21.10
C THR A 301 -20.51 41.85 20.42
N PRO A 302 -20.63 41.85 19.07
CA PRO A 302 -21.78 42.39 18.38
C PRO A 302 -22.75 41.29 17.89
N PRO A 303 -24.00 41.68 17.55
CA PRO A 303 -25.17 40.82 17.65
C PRO A 303 -25.44 39.96 16.40
N ALA A 304 -26.23 38.92 16.62
CA ALA A 304 -26.72 38.00 15.59
C ALA A 304 -27.57 38.71 14.53
N SER A 305 -27.31 38.42 13.25
CA SER A 305 -28.26 38.59 12.14
C SER A 305 -27.81 37.77 10.91
N PRO A 306 -28.74 37.46 9.99
CA PRO A 306 -28.96 36.10 9.51
C PRO A 306 -28.47 35.85 8.08
N GLY A 307 -28.29 34.58 7.73
CA GLY A 307 -28.20 34.13 6.33
C GLY A 307 -26.88 33.48 5.95
N ILE A 308 -26.50 32.37 6.62
CA ILE A 308 -25.54 31.44 6.03
C ILE A 308 -26.30 30.60 5.01
N GLY A 309 -25.92 30.74 3.75
CA GLY A 309 -26.43 29.96 2.62
C GLY A 309 -26.38 28.47 2.92
N ALA A 310 -27.40 27.76 2.45
CA ALA A 310 -27.56 26.32 2.63
C ALA A 310 -26.28 25.57 2.23
N PHE A 311 -25.54 25.09 3.22
CA PHE A 311 -24.54 24.04 3.03
C PHE A 311 -25.29 22.76 2.66
N LEU A 312 -25.23 22.37 1.38
CA LEU A 312 -25.62 21.03 0.96
C LEU A 312 -24.56 20.05 1.45
N ILE A 313 -24.69 19.60 2.70
CA ILE A 313 -24.00 18.42 3.21
C ILE A 313 -24.66 17.21 2.54
N CYS A 314 -24.17 16.82 1.36
CA CYS A 314 -24.50 15.53 0.79
C CYS A 314 -23.98 14.44 1.73
N LYS A 315 -24.89 13.71 2.38
CA LYS A 315 -24.56 12.49 3.12
C LYS A 315 -23.73 11.57 2.21
N SER A 316 -22.56 11.16 2.71
CA SER A 316 -21.73 10.13 2.06
C SER A 316 -22.60 8.90 1.77
N PRO A 317 -22.54 8.32 0.55
CA PRO A 317 -23.14 7.02 0.32
C PRO A 317 -22.47 5.96 1.21
N GLU A 318 -23.22 4.89 1.51
CA GLU A 318 -22.75 3.75 2.31
C GLU A 318 -21.37 3.26 1.88
N PRO A 319 -20.54 2.75 2.82
CA PRO A 319 -19.19 2.28 2.53
C PRO A 319 -19.19 1.26 1.38
N TRP A 320 -18.44 1.59 0.33
CA TRP A 320 -18.21 0.83 -0.90
C TRP A 320 -17.56 -0.55 -0.70
N ILE A 321 -17.35 -0.96 0.55
CA ILE A 321 -16.79 -2.24 0.97
C ILE A 321 -17.70 -3.41 0.53
N LYS A 322 -19.03 -3.24 0.54
CA LYS A 322 -19.99 -4.30 0.19
C LYS A 322 -19.84 -4.81 -1.27
N PRO A 323 -19.85 -3.96 -2.32
CA PRO A 323 -19.71 -4.46 -3.70
C PRO A 323 -18.31 -4.98 -4.05
N ALA A 324 -17.25 -4.51 -3.38
CA ALA A 324 -15.88 -4.98 -3.62
C ALA A 324 -15.70 -6.45 -3.20
N ILE A 325 -16.26 -6.83 -2.05
CA ILE A 325 -16.25 -8.21 -1.53
C ILE A 325 -16.99 -9.16 -2.49
N GLU A 326 -18.12 -8.71 -3.06
CA GLU A 326 -18.93 -9.51 -3.97
C GLU A 326 -18.22 -9.76 -5.32
N VAL A 327 -17.44 -8.79 -5.82
CA VAL A 327 -16.65 -8.93 -7.06
C VAL A 327 -15.46 -9.88 -6.85
N THR A 328 -14.77 -9.81 -5.71
CA THR A 328 -13.68 -10.74 -5.38
C THR A 328 -14.15 -12.18 -5.24
N HIS A 329 -15.34 -12.40 -4.68
CA HIS A 329 -15.92 -13.74 -4.55
C HIS A 329 -16.35 -14.34 -5.91
N LYS A 330 -16.82 -13.50 -6.85
CA LYS A 330 -17.21 -13.96 -8.20
C LYS A 330 -16.00 -14.29 -9.08
N LEU A 331 -14.90 -13.54 -8.95
CA LEU A 331 -13.65 -13.80 -9.68
C LEU A 331 -12.93 -15.06 -9.19
N SER A 332 -12.91 -15.31 -7.87
CA SER A 332 -12.29 -16.53 -7.32
C SER A 332 -13.04 -17.80 -7.73
N VAL A 333 -14.38 -17.78 -7.71
CA VAL A 333 -15.21 -18.91 -8.15
C VAL A 333 -15.06 -19.18 -9.65
N ALA A 334 -14.97 -18.14 -10.48
CA ALA A 334 -14.77 -18.28 -11.92
C ALA A 334 -13.40 -18.92 -12.26
N LEU A 335 -12.33 -18.54 -11.56
CA LEU A 335 -10.99 -19.12 -11.76
C LEU A 335 -10.93 -20.58 -11.31
N VAL A 336 -11.56 -20.93 -10.18
CA VAL A 336 -11.64 -22.32 -9.70
C VAL A 336 -12.46 -23.18 -10.66
N ALA A 337 -13.60 -22.68 -11.16
CA ALA A 337 -14.42 -23.39 -12.14
C ALA A 337 -13.68 -23.64 -13.46
N ALA A 338 -12.94 -22.64 -13.96
CA ALA A 338 -12.12 -22.79 -15.16
C ALA A 338 -10.99 -23.82 -14.98
N ALA A 339 -10.32 -23.82 -13.82
CA ALA A 339 -9.29 -24.81 -13.51
C ALA A 339 -9.86 -26.23 -13.43
N LEU A 340 -11.02 -26.42 -12.79
CA LEU A 340 -11.71 -27.71 -12.70
C LEU A 340 -12.18 -28.21 -14.08
N ALA A 341 -12.75 -27.33 -14.91
CA ALA A 341 -13.17 -27.67 -16.27
C ALA A 341 -11.97 -28.10 -17.13
N TRP A 342 -10.85 -27.38 -17.05
CA TRP A 342 -9.62 -27.74 -17.75
C TRP A 342 -9.08 -29.10 -17.29
N LEU A 343 -9.10 -29.37 -15.98
CA LEU A 343 -8.61 -30.61 -15.40
C LEU A 343 -9.49 -31.81 -15.79
N LEU A 344 -10.82 -31.64 -15.83
CA LEU A 344 -11.76 -32.64 -16.32
C LEU A 344 -11.57 -32.96 -17.81
N ILE A 345 -11.38 -31.94 -18.66
CA ILE A 345 -11.09 -32.14 -20.09
C ILE A 345 -9.79 -32.92 -20.26
N ARG A 346 -8.75 -32.57 -19.49
CA ARG A 346 -7.44 -33.21 -19.58
C ARG A 346 -7.47 -34.67 -19.09
N LEU A 347 -8.22 -34.96 -18.03
CA LEU A 347 -8.43 -36.32 -17.54
C LEU A 347 -9.25 -37.17 -18.52
N TRP A 348 -10.30 -36.61 -19.12
CA TRP A 348 -11.12 -37.30 -20.11
C TRP A 348 -10.32 -37.67 -21.37
N LEU A 349 -9.48 -36.75 -21.88
CA LEU A 349 -8.57 -37.02 -23.00
C LEU A 349 -7.52 -38.10 -22.66
N GLY A 350 -7.08 -38.19 -21.40
CA GLY A 350 -6.19 -39.25 -20.92
C GLY A 350 -6.90 -40.62 -20.88
N LEU A 351 -8.15 -40.65 -20.41
CA LEU A 351 -8.98 -41.85 -20.34
C LEU A 351 -9.34 -42.41 -21.72
N VAL A 352 -9.65 -41.56 -22.71
CA VAL A 352 -9.91 -41.98 -24.09
C VAL A 352 -8.71 -42.69 -24.72
N LYS A 353 -7.48 -42.31 -24.34
CA LYS A 353 -6.25 -42.98 -24.79
C LYS A 353 -6.00 -44.35 -24.14
N LEU A 354 -6.70 -44.65 -23.04
CA LEU A 354 -6.57 -45.90 -22.29
C LEU A 354 -7.65 -46.93 -22.62
N ILE A 355 -8.60 -46.61 -23.51
CA ILE A 355 -9.60 -47.58 -23.99
C ILE A 355 -8.95 -48.42 -25.10
N PRO A 356 -8.70 -49.73 -24.89
CA PRO A 356 -8.21 -50.59 -25.95
C PRO A 356 -9.29 -50.73 -27.04
N LEU A 357 -8.88 -50.52 -28.30
CA LEU A 357 -9.71 -50.74 -29.49
C LEU A 357 -10.22 -52.19 -29.49
N ILE A 358 -11.51 -52.37 -29.23
CA ILE A 358 -12.19 -53.65 -29.39
C ILE A 358 -12.11 -54.04 -30.88
N PRO A 359 -11.50 -55.17 -31.26
CA PRO A 359 -11.47 -55.57 -32.65
C PRO A 359 -12.88 -55.96 -33.11
N LYS A 360 -13.35 -55.32 -34.18
CA LYS A 360 -14.60 -55.69 -34.86
C LYS A 360 -14.46 -57.13 -35.38
N LYS A 361 -15.29 -58.05 -34.88
CA LYS A 361 -15.48 -59.37 -35.50
C LYS A 361 -16.18 -59.18 -36.86
N LYS A 362 -15.65 -59.87 -37.86
CA LYS A 362 -16.25 -60.05 -39.19
C LYS A 362 -17.55 -60.82 -39.13
#